data_AF-A0A5M3WVY8-F1
#
_entry.id   AF-A0A5M3WVY8-F1
#
_cell.length_a   1.000
_cell.length_b   1.000
_cell.length_c   1.000
_cell.angle_alpha   90.00
_cell.angle_beta   90.00
_cell.angle_gamma   90.00
#
_symmetry.space_group_name_H-M   'P 1'
#
loop_
_entity.id
_entity.type
_entity.pdbx_description
1 polymer ?
#
loop_
_entity_poly.entity_id
_entity_poly.type
_entity_poly.pdbx_seq_one_letter_code
_entity_poly.pdbx_strand_id
1 'polypeptide(L)' 'MVAAKVLGVPPEDDRRKVWPPPGAGPPRGQTLADAHRLREHFRPWLGRRLRGTSSGDNVTAERPELIPFETGDI' A
#
# COMPACT_ATOMS: atom_id res chain seq x y z
N MET A 1 -3.55 12.47 -0.76
CA MET A 1 -3.59 12.01 -2.16
C MET A 1 -3.43 13.19 -3.09
N VAL A 2 -2.41 13.14 -3.95
CA VAL A 2 -2.26 14.08 -5.06
C VAL A 2 -3.37 13.84 -6.10
N ALA A 3 -3.69 12.57 -6.39
CA ALA A 3 -4.71 12.18 -7.37
C ALA A 3 -6.11 12.78 -7.12
N ALA A 4 -6.69 12.62 -5.93
CA ALA A 4 -8.02 13.18 -5.64
C ALA A 4 -8.07 14.72 -5.73
N LYS A 5 -6.94 15.41 -5.46
CA LYS A 5 -6.86 16.86 -5.60
C LYS A 5 -6.80 17.30 -7.05
N VAL A 6 -6.14 16.53 -7.92
CA VAL A 6 -6.15 16.74 -9.37
C VAL A 6 -7.55 16.57 -9.94
N LEU A 7 -8.31 15.59 -9.43
CA LEU A 7 -9.68 15.29 -9.88
C LEU A 7 -10.77 16.22 -9.32
N GLY A 8 -10.41 17.25 -8.53
CA GLY A 8 -11.38 18.18 -7.94
C GLY A 8 -12.34 17.57 -6.91
N VAL A 9 -12.10 16.32 -6.48
CA VAL A 9 -12.95 15.62 -5.51
C VAL A 9 -12.60 16.12 -4.11
N PRO A 10 -13.54 16.77 -3.40
CA PRO A 10 -13.31 17.15 -2.01
C PRO A 10 -13.08 15.87 -1.20
N PRO A 11 -11.97 15.76 -0.44
CA PRO A 11 -11.72 14.59 0.37
C PRO A 11 -12.75 14.52 1.50
N GLU A 12 -13.36 13.35 1.69
CA GLU A 12 -14.32 13.10 2.79
C GLU A 12 -13.70 13.26 4.19
N ASP A 13 -12.37 13.12 4.32
CA ASP A 13 -11.67 13.24 5.60
C ASP A 13 -10.31 13.94 5.45
N ASP A 14 -9.88 14.68 6.50
CA ASP A 14 -8.60 15.38 6.49
C ASP A 14 -7.45 14.37 6.68
N ARG A 15 -6.69 14.17 5.61
CA ARG A 15 -5.55 13.26 5.58
C ARG A 15 -4.34 13.77 6.37
N ARG A 16 -4.29 15.07 6.66
CA ARG A 16 -3.27 15.64 7.54
C ARG A 16 -3.63 15.45 9.01
N LYS A 17 -4.82 14.91 9.31
CA LYS A 17 -5.20 14.53 10.66
C LYS A 17 -4.11 13.64 11.25
N VAL A 18 -3.51 14.15 12.32
CA VAL A 18 -2.50 13.42 13.06
C VAL A 18 -3.14 12.13 13.57
N TRP A 19 -2.50 11.00 13.26
CA TRP A 19 -2.95 9.73 13.77
C TRP A 19 -2.91 9.76 15.30
N PRO A 20 -3.97 9.32 15.99
CA PRO A 20 -3.97 9.29 17.45
C PRO A 20 -2.78 8.44 17.94
N PRO A 21 -2.10 8.85 19.02
CA PRO A 21 -1.01 8.06 19.56
C PRO A 21 -1.54 6.66 19.92
N PRO A 22 -0.75 5.60 19.70
CA PRO A 22 -1.14 4.25 20.07
C PRO A 22 -1.48 4.20 21.57
N GLY A 23 -2.52 3.45 21.94
CA GLY A 23 -2.92 3.28 23.34
C GLY A 23 -1.79 2.68 24.18
N ALA A 24 -1.65 3.14 25.42
CA ALA A 24 -0.59 2.70 26.33
C ALA A 24 -0.82 1.26 26.82
N GLY A 25 -0.45 0.28 25.99
CA GLY A 25 -0.34 -1.13 26.39
C GLY A 25 1.08 -1.46 26.88
N PRO A 26 1.26 -2.48 27.73
CA PRO A 26 2.59 -2.92 28.14
C PRO A 26 3.45 -3.24 26.89
N PRO A 27 4.71 -2.80 26.82
CA PRO A 27 5.56 -2.96 25.62
C PRO A 27 5.62 -4.40 25.09
N ARG A 28 5.64 -5.39 26.00
CA ARG A 28 5.64 -6.83 25.66
C ARG A 28 4.37 -7.28 24.93
N GLY A 29 3.20 -6.71 25.27
CA GLY A 29 1.93 -7.02 24.60
C GLY A 29 1.89 -6.47 23.17
N GLN A 30 2.49 -5.30 22.94
CA GLN A 30 2.59 -4.70 21.61
C GLN A 30 3.47 -5.54 20.68
N THR A 31 4.63 -6.00 21.15
CA THR A 31 5.52 -6.87 20.36
C THR A 31 4.87 -8.19 19.93
N LEU A 32 4.09 -8.82 20.81
CA LEU A 32 3.39 -10.07 20.47
C LEU A 32 2.27 -9.84 19.44
N ALA A 33 1.53 -8.74 19.57
CA ALA A 33 0.50 -8.36 18.61
C ALA A 33 1.10 -8.06 17.23
N ASP A 34 2.24 -7.35 17.19
CA ASP A 34 2.97 -7.08 15.95
C ASP A 34 3.50 -8.37 15.30
N ALA A 35 4.06 -9.28 16.10
CA ALA A 35 4.52 -10.58 15.61
C ALA A 35 3.37 -11.42 15.03
N HIS A 36 2.20 -11.39 15.68
CA HIS A 36 0.99 -12.05 15.16
C HIS A 36 0.58 -11.46 13.81
N ARG A 37 0.46 -10.13 13.73
CA ARG A 37 0.08 -9.42 12.49
C ARG A 37 1.06 -9.69 11.36
N LEU A 38 2.37 -9.70 11.66
CA LEU A 38 3.42 -10.03 10.71
C LEU A 38 3.26 -11.47 10.20
N ARG A 39 3.01 -12.42 11.11
CA ARG A 39 2.81 -13.82 10.74
C ARG A 39 1.57 -14.02 9.88
N GLU A 40 0.49 -13.31 10.18
CA GLU A 40 -0.80 -13.46 9.51
C GLU A 40 -0.82 -12.78 8.13
N HIS A 41 -0.39 -11.53 8.01
CA HIS A 41 -0.55 -10.75 6.78
C HIS A 41 0.74 -10.58 5.98
N PHE A 42 1.89 -10.52 6.64
CA PHE A 42 3.16 -10.27 5.95
C PHE A 42 3.84 -11.54 5.45
N ARG A 43 3.73 -12.65 6.20
CA ARG A 43 4.32 -13.94 5.81
C ARG A 43 3.94 -14.39 4.39
N PRO A 44 2.69 -14.28 3.92
CA PRO A 44 2.35 -14.64 2.53
C PRO A 44 3.10 -13.80 1.49
N TRP A 45 3.24 -12.50 1.73
CA TRP A 45 4.01 -11.60 0.86
C TRP A 45 5.50 -11.93 0.86
N LEU A 46 6.08 -12.20 2.04
CA LEU A 46 7.50 -12.56 2.15
C LEU A 46 7.79 -13.86 1.40
N GLY A 47 6.91 -14.86 1.53
CA GLY A 47 7.03 -16.11 0.80
C GLY A 47 7.01 -15.92 -0.72
N ARG A 48 6.13 -15.06 -1.23
CA ARG A 48 6.10 -14.69 -2.66
C ARG A 48 7.42 -14.05 -3.09
N ARG A 49 7.92 -13.09 -2.30
CA ARG A 49 9.16 -12.37 -2.61
C ARG A 49 10.40 -13.25 -2.63
N LEU A 50 10.51 -14.19 -1.67
CA LEU A 50 11.60 -15.17 -1.64
C LEU A 50 11.56 -16.15 -2.84
N ARG A 51 10.37 -16.44 -3.37
CA ARG A 51 10.21 -17.26 -4.58
C ARG A 51 10.32 -16.46 -5.88
N GLY A 52 10.53 -15.15 -5.81
CA GLY A 52 10.49 -14.28 -6.97
C GLY A 52 9.10 -14.16 -7.61
N THR A 53 8.03 -14.52 -6.91
CA THR A 53 6.66 -14.40 -7.41
C THR A 53 6.13 -12.99 -7.16
N SER A 54 5.86 -12.23 -8.21
CA SER A 54 5.13 -10.96 -8.17
C SER A 54 3.64 -11.19 -8.42
N SER A 55 2.81 -10.31 -7.86
CA SER A 55 1.38 -10.23 -8.23
C SER A 55 1.18 -9.87 -9.72
N GLY A 56 2.21 -9.32 -10.37
CA GLY A 56 2.18 -8.95 -11.78
C GLY A 56 2.69 -10.03 -12.74
N ASP A 57 3.21 -11.17 -12.27
CA ASP A 57 3.86 -12.16 -13.16
C ASP A 57 2.91 -12.78 -14.20
N ASN A 58 1.63 -12.88 -13.84
CA ASN A 58 0.57 -13.40 -14.72
C ASN A 58 -0.35 -12.28 -15.26
N VAL A 59 0.04 -11.01 -15.08
CA VAL A 59 -0.75 -9.85 -15.50
C VAL A 59 -0.02 -9.17 -16.65
N THR A 60 -0.66 -9.14 -17.81
CA THR A 60 -0.17 -8.32 -18.93
C THR A 60 -0.19 -6.86 -18.52
N ALA A 61 0.91 -6.14 -18.75
CA ALA A 61 0.97 -4.71 -18.50
C ALA A 61 -0.14 -3.99 -19.28
N GLU A 62 -0.77 -3.00 -18.66
CA GLU A 62 -1.79 -2.15 -19.32
C GLU A 62 -1.22 -1.44 -20.56
N ARG A 63 0.09 -1.17 -20.55
CA ARG A 63 0.86 -0.67 -21.69
C ARG A 63 2.06 -1.59 -21.94
N PRO A 64 1.89 -2.68 -22.71
CA PRO A 64 2.97 -3.65 -22.96
C PRO A 64 4.04 -3.09 -23.91
N GLU A 65 3.66 -2.16 -24.78
CA GLU A 65 4.58 -1.43 -25.65
C GLU A 65 5.04 -0.14 -24.97
N LEU A 66 6.35 0.05 -24.89
CA LEU A 66 6.98 1.26 -24.34
C LEU A 66 6.95 2.37 -25.37
N ILE A 67 5.78 2.95 -25.60
CA ILE A 67 5.60 4.14 -26.45
C ILE A 67 5.67 5.42 -25.62
N PRO A 68 6.16 6.54 -26.20
CA PRO A 68 6.13 7.85 -25.56
C PRO A 68 4.74 8.18 -24.99
N PHE A 69 4.73 8.86 -23.85
CA PHE A 69 3.49 9.31 -23.25
C PHE A 69 3.08 10.64 -23.90
N GLU A 70 2.03 10.63 -24.72
CA GLU A 70 1.47 11.85 -25.29
C GLU A 70 0.70 12.59 -24.20
N THR A 71 1.05 13.85 -23.98
CA THR A 71 0.52 14.65 -22.85
C THR A 71 -0.96 15.04 -23.03
N GLY A 72 -1.60 14.67 -24.13
CA GLY A 72 -2.97 15.08 -24.50
C GLY A 72 -4.13 14.29 -23.90
N ASP A 73 -3.86 13.16 -23.21
CA ASP A 73 -4.89 12.22 -22.72
C ASP A 73 -5.17 12.32 -21.20
N ILE A 74 -4.90 13.46 -20.56
CA ILE A 74 -5.22 13.72 -19.13
C ILE A 74 -6.33 14.76 -19.02
#